data_AF-A0A378BUY2-F1
#
_entry.id   AF-A0A378BUY2-F1
#
_cell.length_a   1.000
_cell.length_b   1.000
_cell.length_c   1.000
_cell.angle_alpha   90.00
_cell.angle_beta   90.00
_cell.angle_gamma   90.00
#
_symmetry.space_group_name_H-M   'P 1'
#
loop_
_entity.id
_entity.type
_entity.pdbx_description
1 polymer ?
#
loop_
_entity_poly.entity_id
_entity_poly.type
_entity_poly.pdbx_seq_one_letter_code
_entity_poly.pdbx_strand_id
1 'polypeptide(L)'
;MDHRQSGPGAGYREAFAWQHPHDVFREHAALSGFENDGQRAFDIGALADLSREAWDAMPPVRWPVSRSEVAWDITRGWHGDGRLRMVPVTPQPTRATTDAFYPLILNSGRIRDQWHTMTRTGAVPRLMQHIAEPMVEVAPQDAVRYQLPADGLARIWSRHGVMVAKVAISEGQRPGSLFVPMHWNNQFARQGRVNNLLAAVTDPYSGQPESKQAAVAIAAWQPAWHSELFCREPLPFPAAWHWRRRATPGVLHYSLAGEASARQWLSAWCARRGWQLQVADGGAVWNLLAWHQGRLMLGWWSDAREPAVDCAWISAAFAAPPSDAVQRHALLSGRPGAAVAPRGGSSAAALGWGNGQLTRPSPAAAPASGRWVGS
;
A
#
# COMPACT_ATOMS: atom_id res chain seq x y z
N MET A 1 -10.34 16.24 -24.41
CA MET A 1 -9.60 15.05 -24.84
C MET A 1 -10.57 14.20 -25.64
N ASP A 2 -10.29 14.08 -26.92
CA ASP A 2 -11.10 13.32 -27.88
C ASP A 2 -11.09 11.84 -27.48
N HIS A 3 -12.25 11.30 -27.08
CA HIS A 3 -12.44 9.88 -26.80
C HIS A 3 -12.36 9.10 -28.11
N ARG A 4 -11.14 8.91 -28.63
CA ARG A 4 -10.92 7.99 -29.74
C ARG A 4 -11.24 6.58 -29.26
N GLN A 5 -12.43 6.11 -29.62
CA GLN A 5 -12.76 4.70 -29.62
C GLN A 5 -11.68 3.98 -30.43
N SER A 6 -10.98 3.02 -29.82
CA SER A 6 -9.89 2.29 -30.45
C SER A 6 -10.36 1.25 -31.48
N GLY A 7 -11.63 0.84 -31.43
CA GLY A 7 -12.23 -0.12 -32.37
C GLY A 7 -12.38 0.39 -33.82
N PRO A 8 -12.96 1.59 -34.06
CA PRO A 8 -13.16 2.12 -35.41
C PRO A 8 -11.88 2.39 -36.22
N GLY A 9 -10.76 2.68 -35.55
CA GLY A 9 -9.48 2.94 -36.22
C GLY A 9 -8.74 1.69 -36.72
N ALA A 10 -9.16 0.50 -36.27
CA ALA A 10 -8.54 -0.79 -36.62
C ALA A 10 -9.34 -1.60 -37.65
N GLY A 11 -10.37 -1.01 -38.29
CA GLY A 11 -11.19 -1.67 -39.31
C GLY A 11 -12.39 -2.48 -38.78
N TYR A 12 -12.60 -2.53 -37.46
CA TYR A 12 -13.69 -3.28 -36.81
C TYR A 12 -14.92 -2.41 -36.48
N ARG A 13 -15.17 -1.36 -37.27
CA ARG A 13 -16.23 -0.37 -36.97
C ARG A 13 -17.61 -1.02 -36.80
N GLU A 14 -17.93 -2.04 -37.60
CA GLU A 14 -19.21 -2.75 -37.53
C GLU A 14 -19.35 -3.59 -36.24
N ALA A 15 -18.27 -4.21 -35.77
CA ALA A 15 -18.27 -5.05 -34.56
C ALA A 15 -18.37 -4.24 -33.24
N PHE A 16 -18.17 -2.93 -33.30
CA PHE A 16 -18.22 -2.03 -32.14
C PHE A 16 -19.18 -0.86 -32.35
N ALA A 17 -20.20 -1.01 -33.20
CA ALA A 17 -21.18 0.03 -33.52
C ALA A 17 -22.19 0.34 -32.39
N TRP A 18 -21.92 -0.12 -31.16
CA TRP A 18 -22.73 0.12 -29.96
C TRP A 18 -22.84 1.61 -29.65
N GLN A 19 -24.05 2.09 -29.39
CA GLN A 19 -24.30 3.50 -29.06
C GLN A 19 -24.35 3.74 -27.55
N HIS A 20 -24.53 2.67 -26.77
CA HIS A 20 -24.60 2.73 -25.31
C HIS A 20 -24.18 1.42 -24.62
N PRO A 21 -23.68 1.46 -23.36
CA PRO A 21 -23.41 0.26 -22.57
C PRO A 21 -24.61 -0.70 -22.40
N HIS A 22 -25.83 -0.16 -22.42
CA HIS A 22 -27.07 -0.95 -22.43
C HIS A 22 -27.14 -1.90 -23.62
N ASP A 23 -26.68 -1.48 -24.80
CA ASP A 23 -26.71 -2.30 -26.01
C ASP A 23 -25.77 -3.52 -25.83
N VAL A 24 -24.59 -3.30 -25.25
CA VAL A 24 -23.62 -4.36 -24.90
C VAL A 24 -24.19 -5.31 -23.83
N PHE A 25 -24.87 -4.77 -22.82
CA PHE A 25 -25.52 -5.57 -21.78
C PHE A 25 -26.61 -6.47 -22.38
N ARG A 26 -27.48 -5.91 -23.23
CA ARG A 26 -28.56 -6.66 -23.89
C ARG A 26 -28.02 -7.79 -24.76
N GLU A 27 -26.98 -7.52 -25.53
CA GLU A 27 -26.29 -8.55 -26.33
C GLU A 27 -25.73 -9.65 -25.44
N HIS A 28 -24.99 -9.29 -24.38
CA HIS A 28 -24.44 -10.26 -23.44
C HIS A 28 -25.53 -11.11 -22.77
N ALA A 29 -26.66 -10.48 -22.39
CA ALA A 29 -27.79 -11.18 -21.82
C ALA A 29 -28.43 -12.15 -22.82
N ALA A 30 -28.69 -11.71 -24.05
CA ALA A 30 -29.24 -12.55 -25.11
C ALA A 30 -28.33 -13.75 -25.40
N LEU A 31 -27.02 -13.53 -25.53
CA LEU A 31 -26.03 -14.59 -25.76
C LEU A 31 -25.95 -15.59 -24.60
N SER A 32 -26.15 -15.14 -23.36
CA SER A 32 -26.15 -16.04 -22.20
C SER A 32 -27.31 -17.05 -22.24
N GLY A 33 -28.47 -16.65 -22.80
CA GLY A 33 -29.66 -17.50 -22.93
C GLY A 33 -29.76 -18.26 -24.26
N PHE A 34 -29.05 -17.81 -25.32
CA PHE A 34 -29.08 -18.44 -26.63
C PHE A 34 -28.64 -19.91 -26.56
N GLU A 35 -29.52 -20.84 -26.94
CA GLU A 35 -29.29 -22.30 -26.88
C GLU A 35 -28.80 -22.76 -25.49
N ASN A 36 -29.24 -22.10 -24.42
CA ASN A 36 -28.90 -22.50 -23.05
C ASN A 36 -29.82 -23.61 -22.57
N ASP A 37 -31.14 -23.41 -22.68
CA ASP A 37 -32.18 -24.37 -22.27
C ASP A 37 -31.96 -24.97 -20.87
N GLY A 38 -31.38 -24.19 -19.95
CA GLY A 38 -31.04 -24.61 -18.59
C GLY A 38 -29.88 -25.61 -18.49
N GLN A 39 -29.04 -25.73 -19.52
CA GLN A 39 -27.86 -26.60 -19.54
C GLN A 39 -26.60 -25.94 -18.96
N ARG A 40 -26.49 -24.61 -19.03
CA ARG A 40 -25.37 -23.82 -18.49
C ARG A 40 -25.80 -23.00 -17.29
N ALA A 41 -24.93 -22.91 -16.28
CA ALA A 41 -25.23 -22.27 -15.00
C ALA A 41 -25.49 -20.76 -15.09
N PHE A 42 -24.72 -20.09 -15.96
CA PHE A 42 -24.85 -18.65 -16.18
C PHE A 42 -25.91 -18.40 -17.25
N ASP A 43 -26.99 -17.74 -16.85
CA ASP A 43 -28.06 -17.29 -17.74
C ASP A 43 -28.70 -16.02 -17.15
N ILE A 44 -28.70 -14.94 -17.92
CA ILE A 44 -29.43 -13.70 -17.60
C ILE A 44 -30.31 -13.28 -18.79
N GLY A 45 -30.68 -14.22 -19.66
CA GLY A 45 -31.38 -13.98 -20.92
C GLY A 45 -32.76 -13.36 -20.76
N ALA A 46 -33.42 -13.50 -19.61
CA ALA A 46 -34.68 -12.80 -19.35
C ALA A 46 -34.49 -11.28 -19.18
N LEU A 47 -33.25 -10.79 -19.04
CA LEU A 47 -32.92 -9.36 -18.96
C LEU A 47 -32.63 -8.73 -20.34
N ALA A 48 -32.62 -9.52 -21.43
CA ALA A 48 -32.22 -9.05 -22.76
C ALA A 48 -33.20 -8.03 -23.38
N ASP A 49 -34.46 -8.04 -22.94
CA ASP A 49 -35.52 -7.17 -23.50
C ASP A 49 -35.78 -5.92 -22.65
N LEU A 50 -34.99 -5.68 -21.60
CA LEU A 50 -35.12 -4.47 -20.80
C LEU A 50 -34.96 -3.24 -21.70
N SER A 51 -35.90 -2.31 -21.60
CA SER A 51 -35.70 -0.97 -22.14
C SER A 51 -34.51 -0.31 -21.44
N ARG A 52 -34.00 0.77 -22.02
CA ARG A 52 -32.91 1.54 -21.43
C ARG A 52 -33.29 2.07 -20.06
N GLU A 53 -34.51 2.61 -19.95
CA GLU A 53 -35.07 3.16 -18.73
C GLU A 53 -35.21 2.07 -17.65
N ALA A 54 -35.66 0.88 -18.05
CA ALA A 54 -35.78 -0.27 -17.15
C ALA A 54 -34.41 -0.82 -16.72
N TRP A 55 -33.40 -0.77 -17.59
CA TRP A 55 -32.01 -1.14 -17.26
C TRP A 55 -31.37 -0.15 -16.28
N ASP A 56 -31.56 1.15 -16.50
CA ASP A 56 -31.07 2.21 -15.61
C ASP A 56 -31.73 2.13 -14.22
N ALA A 57 -33.01 1.74 -14.17
CA ALA A 57 -33.76 1.57 -12.93
C ALA A 57 -33.64 0.16 -12.31
N MET A 58 -32.84 -0.74 -12.89
CA MET A 58 -32.81 -2.14 -12.49
C MET A 58 -32.25 -2.30 -11.07
N PRO A 59 -32.99 -2.94 -10.13
CA PRO A 59 -32.45 -3.26 -8.82
C PRO A 59 -31.36 -4.34 -8.94
N PRO A 60 -30.50 -4.53 -7.91
CA PRO A 60 -29.55 -5.64 -7.88
C PRO A 60 -30.25 -6.99 -8.08
N VAL A 61 -29.79 -7.76 -9.05
CA VAL A 61 -30.30 -9.09 -9.36
C VAL A 61 -29.24 -10.15 -9.10
N ARG A 62 -29.69 -11.35 -8.71
CA ARG A 62 -28.85 -12.54 -8.59
C ARG A 62 -29.08 -13.42 -9.81
N TRP A 63 -28.01 -13.75 -10.53
CA TRP A 63 -28.09 -14.74 -11.59
C TRP A 63 -28.24 -16.16 -11.00
N PRO A 64 -28.90 -17.10 -11.72
CA PRO A 64 -29.48 -16.91 -13.05
C PRO A 64 -30.84 -16.18 -13.05
N VAL A 65 -31.08 -15.39 -14.10
CA VAL A 65 -32.37 -14.77 -14.44
C VAL A 65 -32.72 -15.24 -15.86
N SER A 66 -33.09 -16.51 -15.94
CA SER A 66 -33.29 -17.23 -17.21
C SER A 66 -34.73 -17.07 -17.72
N ARG A 67 -34.90 -17.23 -19.04
CA ARG A 67 -36.22 -17.48 -19.65
C ARG A 67 -36.66 -18.93 -19.50
N SER A 68 -35.72 -19.84 -19.24
CA SER A 68 -36.03 -21.23 -18.93
C SER A 68 -36.61 -21.34 -17.52
N GLU A 69 -37.58 -22.23 -17.33
CA GLU A 69 -38.16 -22.53 -16.02
C GLU A 69 -37.26 -23.44 -15.16
N VAL A 70 -36.04 -23.72 -15.63
CA VAL A 70 -35.08 -24.57 -14.92
C VAL A 70 -34.57 -23.84 -13.70
N ALA A 71 -34.96 -24.33 -12.52
CA ALA A 71 -34.48 -23.80 -11.26
C ALA A 71 -32.97 -23.93 -11.13
N TRP A 72 -32.33 -22.93 -10.53
CA TRP A 72 -30.92 -23.01 -10.18
C TRP A 72 -30.71 -24.04 -9.08
N ASP A 73 -29.90 -25.06 -9.36
CA ASP A 73 -29.59 -26.14 -8.43
C ASP A 73 -28.08 -26.26 -8.25
N ILE A 74 -27.61 -25.97 -7.03
CA ILE A 74 -26.19 -26.10 -6.64
C ILE A 74 -25.74 -27.56 -6.50
N THR A 75 -26.69 -28.49 -6.37
CA THR A 75 -26.42 -29.92 -6.23
C THR A 75 -26.33 -30.65 -7.58
N ARG A 76 -26.69 -29.97 -8.66
CA ARG A 76 -26.54 -30.45 -10.05
C ARG A 76 -25.18 -30.07 -10.63
N GLY A 77 -24.59 -30.99 -11.39
CA GLY A 77 -23.44 -30.69 -12.23
C GLY A 77 -23.84 -30.00 -13.52
N TRP A 78 -23.08 -28.97 -13.92
CA TRP A 78 -23.34 -28.20 -15.14
C TRP A 78 -22.53 -28.75 -16.33
N HIS A 79 -22.59 -30.08 -16.48
CA HIS A 79 -22.02 -30.87 -17.57
C HIS A 79 -23.15 -31.62 -18.28
N GLY A 80 -22.88 -32.17 -19.47
CA GLY A 80 -23.91 -32.83 -20.29
C GLY A 80 -24.66 -33.99 -19.61
N ASP A 81 -24.10 -34.59 -18.55
CA ASP A 81 -24.71 -35.68 -17.76
C ASP A 81 -25.39 -35.22 -16.46
N GLY A 82 -25.33 -33.93 -16.13
CA GLY A 82 -25.95 -33.36 -14.92
C GLY A 82 -25.26 -33.73 -13.60
N ARG A 83 -24.14 -34.47 -13.61
CA ARG A 83 -23.53 -35.02 -12.40
C ARG A 83 -22.41 -34.15 -11.86
N LEU A 84 -22.35 -33.99 -10.54
CA LEU A 84 -21.19 -33.40 -9.86
C LEU A 84 -19.97 -34.31 -10.07
N ARG A 85 -18.82 -33.70 -10.37
CA ARG A 85 -17.54 -34.42 -10.51
C ARG A 85 -16.76 -34.31 -9.21
N MET A 86 -16.56 -35.44 -8.53
CA MET A 86 -15.65 -35.53 -7.40
C MET A 86 -14.24 -35.76 -7.91
N VAL A 87 -13.32 -34.85 -7.60
CA VAL A 87 -11.91 -34.95 -7.99
C VAL A 87 -11.09 -35.30 -6.75
N PRO A 88 -10.44 -36.47 -6.67
CA PRO A 88 -9.52 -36.76 -5.58
C PRO A 88 -8.29 -35.87 -5.69
N VAL A 89 -7.93 -35.19 -4.60
CA VAL A 89 -6.76 -34.30 -4.55
C VAL A 89 -5.77 -34.84 -3.53
N THR A 90 -4.52 -34.99 -3.94
CA THR A 90 -3.40 -35.27 -3.03
C THR A 90 -2.68 -33.95 -2.73
N PRO A 91 -2.66 -33.48 -1.46
CA PRO A 91 -1.97 -32.24 -1.10
C PRO A 91 -0.49 -32.27 -1.51
N GLN A 92 -0.02 -31.18 -2.13
CA GLN A 92 1.37 -31.00 -2.52
C GLN A 92 1.98 -29.87 -1.68
N PRO A 93 3.28 -29.94 -1.34
CA PRO A 93 3.96 -28.83 -0.69
C PRO A 93 4.10 -27.64 -1.66
N THR A 94 4.28 -26.46 -1.07
CA THR A 94 4.62 -25.23 -1.82
C THR A 94 5.99 -25.36 -2.47
N ARG A 95 6.22 -24.61 -3.56
CA ARG A 95 7.54 -24.57 -4.22
C ARG A 95 8.54 -23.72 -3.46
N ALA A 96 8.09 -22.76 -2.66
CA ALA A 96 8.93 -22.05 -1.70
C ALA A 96 9.42 -22.99 -0.59
N THR A 97 10.71 -23.33 -0.61
CA THR A 97 11.41 -24.12 0.43
C THR A 97 12.47 -23.29 1.12
N THR A 98 12.46 -23.30 2.45
CA THR A 98 13.51 -22.66 3.26
C THR A 98 14.80 -23.48 3.25
N ASP A 99 15.91 -22.79 3.45
CA ASP A 99 17.23 -23.38 3.62
C ASP A 99 18.08 -22.51 4.58
N ALA A 100 19.35 -22.86 4.76
CA ALA A 100 20.24 -22.11 5.65
C ALA A 100 20.49 -20.65 5.22
N PHE A 101 20.37 -20.34 3.92
CA PHE A 101 20.54 -18.99 3.37
C PHE A 101 19.22 -18.20 3.36
N TYR A 102 18.08 -18.88 3.31
CA TYR A 102 16.73 -18.30 3.30
C TYR A 102 15.84 -19.00 4.35
N PRO A 103 16.08 -18.73 5.65
CA PRO A 103 15.50 -19.52 6.74
C PRO A 103 14.05 -19.16 7.09
N LEU A 104 13.49 -18.09 6.53
CA LEU A 104 12.15 -17.58 6.84
C LEU A 104 11.18 -17.78 5.68
N ILE A 105 9.90 -17.98 5.97
CA ILE A 105 8.82 -17.93 4.96
C ILE A 105 8.07 -16.61 5.04
N LEU A 106 7.98 -15.90 3.92
CA LEU A 106 7.21 -14.67 3.80
C LEU A 106 5.84 -14.94 3.17
N ASN A 107 4.80 -14.42 3.81
CA ASN A 107 3.45 -14.32 3.27
C ASN A 107 3.16 -12.88 2.83
N SER A 108 2.52 -12.70 1.68
CA SER A 108 2.08 -11.40 1.21
C SER A 108 0.57 -11.22 1.37
N GLY A 109 0.14 -10.01 1.73
CA GLY A 109 -1.27 -9.74 1.97
C GLY A 109 -1.70 -8.32 1.64
N ARG A 110 -2.78 -7.89 2.27
CA ARG A 110 -3.39 -6.58 2.08
C ARG A 110 -3.61 -5.91 3.42
N ILE A 111 -3.61 -4.59 3.43
CA ILE A 111 -4.08 -3.77 4.54
C ILE A 111 -5.41 -3.12 4.18
N ARG A 112 -6.19 -2.78 5.20
CA ARG A 112 -7.53 -2.19 5.05
C ARG A 112 -7.56 -0.93 4.18
N ASP A 113 -6.57 -0.06 4.36
CA ASP A 113 -6.63 1.32 3.84
C ASP A 113 -6.12 1.45 2.39
N GLN A 114 -5.55 0.40 1.80
CA GLN A 114 -4.97 0.44 0.46
C GLN A 114 -5.60 -0.59 -0.48
N TRP A 115 -5.83 -0.20 -1.74
CA TRP A 115 -6.39 -1.09 -2.76
C TRP A 115 -5.37 -1.41 -3.83
N HIS A 116 -5.09 -2.72 -4.02
CA HIS A 116 -4.10 -3.23 -4.98
C HIS A 116 -2.81 -2.39 -4.98
N THR A 117 -2.36 -1.95 -6.16
CA THR A 117 -1.10 -1.22 -6.34
C THR A 117 -1.20 0.28 -6.04
N MET A 118 -2.19 0.71 -5.26
CA MET A 118 -2.35 2.09 -4.79
C MET A 118 -2.56 3.14 -5.90
N THR A 119 -2.87 2.75 -7.13
CA THR A 119 -3.07 3.67 -8.27
C THR A 119 -4.19 4.69 -7.99
N ARG A 120 -5.17 4.34 -7.16
CA ARG A 120 -6.25 5.23 -6.72
C ARG A 120 -6.09 5.68 -5.26
N THR A 121 -5.68 4.78 -4.37
CA THR A 121 -5.67 5.03 -2.92
C THR A 121 -4.38 5.69 -2.42
N GLY A 122 -3.25 5.54 -3.13
CA GLY A 122 -1.94 6.01 -2.68
C GLY A 122 -1.76 7.53 -2.70
N ALA A 123 -2.64 8.27 -3.38
CA ALA A 123 -2.63 9.73 -3.39
C ALA A 123 -3.57 10.34 -2.34
N VAL A 124 -4.36 9.53 -1.62
CA VAL A 124 -5.36 10.00 -0.66
C VAL A 124 -4.74 10.06 0.74
N PRO A 125 -4.49 11.25 1.33
CA PRO A 125 -3.79 11.38 2.60
C PRO A 125 -4.43 10.59 3.75
N ARG A 126 -5.77 10.59 3.81
CA ARG A 126 -6.53 9.86 4.83
C ARG A 126 -6.23 8.35 4.83
N LEU A 127 -5.92 7.77 3.67
CA LEU A 127 -5.63 6.33 3.52
C LEU A 127 -4.18 5.97 3.87
N MET A 128 -3.31 6.94 4.13
CA MET A 128 -1.93 6.74 4.58
C MET A 128 -1.73 7.03 6.07
N GLN A 129 -2.80 7.28 6.84
CA GLN A 129 -2.68 7.69 8.24
C GLN A 129 -2.16 6.59 9.17
N HIS A 130 -2.57 5.33 8.95
CA HIS A 130 -2.14 4.21 9.80
C HIS A 130 -0.85 3.58 9.31
N ILE A 131 -0.75 3.31 8.00
CA ILE A 131 0.42 2.71 7.37
C ILE A 131 0.73 3.49 6.10
N ALA A 132 1.76 4.33 6.17
CA ALA A 132 2.19 5.19 5.07
C ALA A 132 3.27 4.56 4.18
N GLU A 133 3.90 3.48 4.64
CA GLU A 133 5.12 2.96 4.05
C GLU A 133 5.18 1.42 4.08
N PRO A 134 6.00 0.78 3.21
CA PRO A 134 6.16 -0.67 3.24
C PRO A 134 6.61 -1.12 4.62
N MET A 135 5.93 -2.12 5.17
CA MET A 135 6.26 -2.73 6.46
C MET A 135 6.43 -4.23 6.34
N VAL A 136 7.17 -4.80 7.28
CA VAL A 136 7.29 -6.23 7.51
C VAL A 136 6.89 -6.53 8.95
N GLU A 137 5.89 -7.39 9.12
CA GLU A 137 5.51 -7.91 10.41
C GLU A 137 6.41 -9.09 10.78
N VAL A 138 6.95 -9.05 12.00
CA VAL A 138 7.93 -10.00 12.52
C VAL A 138 7.50 -10.44 13.92
N ALA A 139 7.64 -11.74 14.22
CA ALA A 139 7.44 -12.25 15.57
C ALA A 139 8.49 -11.68 16.55
N PRO A 140 8.17 -11.45 17.83
CA PRO A 140 9.14 -10.93 18.81
C PRO A 140 10.42 -11.78 18.91
N GLN A 141 10.31 -13.10 18.82
CA GLN A 141 11.45 -14.02 18.89
C GLN A 141 12.40 -13.86 17.69
N ASP A 142 11.83 -13.67 16.50
CA ASP A 142 12.63 -13.43 15.29
C ASP A 142 13.23 -12.02 15.30
N ALA A 143 12.51 -11.02 15.81
CA ALA A 143 13.04 -9.67 15.97
C ALA A 143 14.29 -9.67 16.87
N VAL A 144 14.27 -10.43 17.98
CA VAL A 144 15.46 -10.63 18.82
C VAL A 144 16.55 -11.40 18.07
N ARG A 145 16.20 -12.53 17.44
CA ARG A 145 17.14 -13.40 16.73
C ARG A 145 17.91 -12.67 15.62
N TYR A 146 17.23 -11.83 14.85
CA TYR A 146 17.78 -11.09 13.72
C TYR A 146 18.14 -9.64 14.06
N GLN A 147 18.09 -9.27 15.35
CA GLN A 147 18.43 -7.93 15.86
C GLN A 147 17.68 -6.79 15.13
N LEU A 148 16.38 -6.99 14.91
CA LEU A 148 15.53 -6.07 14.17
C LEU A 148 14.93 -5.04 15.13
N PRO A 149 15.32 -3.74 15.05
CA PRO A 149 14.72 -2.71 15.88
C PRO A 149 13.29 -2.43 15.45
N ALA A 150 12.37 -2.29 16.42
CA ALA A 150 11.02 -1.78 16.17
C ALA A 150 11.10 -0.41 15.47
N ASP A 151 10.23 -0.19 14.48
CA ASP A 151 10.21 1.01 13.63
C ASP A 151 11.49 1.29 12.82
N GLY A 152 12.51 0.42 12.90
CA GLY A 152 13.68 0.52 12.04
C GLY A 152 13.43 -0.04 10.65
N LEU A 153 14.41 0.14 9.76
CA LEU A 153 14.36 -0.45 8.42
C LEU A 153 15.02 -1.82 8.42
N ALA A 154 14.49 -2.73 7.62
CA ALA A 154 15.10 -4.02 7.33
C ALA A 154 15.20 -4.24 5.83
N ARG A 155 16.29 -4.90 5.41
CA ARG A 155 16.40 -5.49 4.07
C ARG A 155 15.89 -6.92 4.14
N ILE A 156 15.02 -7.26 3.20
CA ILE A 156 14.49 -8.62 3.03
C ILE A 156 14.85 -9.05 1.63
N TRP A 157 15.41 -10.24 1.47
CA TRP A 157 15.82 -10.73 0.16
C TRP A 157 15.51 -12.20 -0.02
N SER A 158 15.35 -12.57 -1.29
CA SER A 158 15.24 -13.94 -1.77
C SER A 158 16.24 -14.16 -2.91
N ARG A 159 16.16 -15.31 -3.56
CA ARG A 159 16.88 -15.59 -4.82
C ARG A 159 16.49 -14.64 -5.97
N HIS A 160 15.34 -13.97 -5.86
CA HIS A 160 14.76 -13.16 -6.95
C HIS A 160 15.01 -11.66 -6.80
N GLY A 161 15.30 -11.19 -5.59
CA GLY A 161 15.52 -9.76 -5.39
C GLY A 161 15.54 -9.35 -3.93
N VAL A 162 15.46 -8.04 -3.74
CA VAL A 162 15.53 -7.37 -2.43
C VAL A 162 14.40 -6.35 -2.32
N MET A 163 13.89 -6.22 -1.10
CA MET A 163 13.04 -5.13 -0.69
C MET A 163 13.53 -4.53 0.63
N VAL A 164 13.08 -3.31 0.91
CA VAL A 164 13.29 -2.61 2.17
C VAL A 164 11.92 -2.25 2.74
N ALA A 165 11.74 -2.54 4.02
CA ALA A 165 10.50 -2.27 4.73
C ALA A 165 10.78 -1.86 6.18
N LYS A 166 9.84 -1.16 6.79
CA LYS A 166 9.85 -0.83 8.21
C LYS A 166 9.44 -2.04 9.04
N VAL A 167 10.14 -2.28 10.14
CA VAL A 167 9.90 -3.43 11.02
C VAL A 167 8.72 -3.12 11.95
N ALA A 168 7.68 -3.96 11.87
CA ALA A 168 6.58 -4.00 12.82
C ALA A 168 6.68 -5.29 13.63
N ILE A 169 6.93 -5.19 14.93
CA ILE A 169 6.95 -6.36 15.81
C ILE A 169 5.51 -6.68 16.22
N SER A 170 5.06 -7.92 15.98
CA SER A 170 3.68 -8.34 16.19
C SER A 170 3.63 -9.70 16.87
N GLU A 171 2.94 -9.79 18.03
CA GLU A 171 2.72 -11.06 18.73
C GLU A 171 1.81 -12.03 17.95
N GLY A 172 0.99 -11.50 17.04
CA GLY A 172 0.15 -12.31 16.17
C GLY A 172 0.93 -13.03 15.05
N GLN A 173 2.21 -12.68 14.86
CA GLN A 173 3.03 -13.25 13.82
C GLN A 173 3.71 -14.54 14.29
N ARG A 174 3.63 -15.59 13.47
CA ARG A 174 4.26 -16.89 13.76
C ARG A 174 5.79 -16.80 13.64
N PRO A 175 6.57 -17.29 14.62
CA PRO A 175 8.02 -17.40 14.49
C PRO A 175 8.44 -18.25 13.28
N GLY A 176 9.50 -17.83 12.59
CA GLY A 176 9.94 -18.39 11.32
C GLY A 176 9.15 -17.87 10.10
N SER A 177 8.22 -16.94 10.30
CA SER A 177 7.38 -16.40 9.22
C SER A 177 7.31 -14.87 9.25
N LEU A 178 7.22 -14.26 8.07
CA LEU A 178 7.07 -12.82 7.87
C LEU A 178 5.76 -12.50 7.16
N PHE A 179 5.21 -11.30 7.40
CA PHE A 179 4.10 -10.78 6.61
C PHE A 179 4.42 -9.42 6.02
N VAL A 180 4.12 -9.23 4.73
CA VAL A 180 4.33 -7.96 4.02
C VAL A 180 3.10 -7.62 3.17
N PRO A 181 2.51 -6.42 3.31
CA PRO A 181 1.44 -6.00 2.41
C PRO A 181 1.96 -5.72 0.98
N MET A 182 1.20 -6.14 -0.02
CA MET A 182 1.61 -6.12 -1.43
C MET A 182 1.48 -4.75 -2.16
N HIS A 183 1.02 -3.73 -1.45
CA HIS A 183 0.48 -2.52 -2.08
C HIS A 183 1.52 -1.62 -2.76
N TRP A 184 2.72 -1.51 -2.18
CA TRP A 184 3.70 -0.53 -2.65
C TRP A 184 4.32 -0.91 -3.99
N ASN A 185 4.45 0.10 -4.86
CA ASN A 185 5.07 0.02 -6.17
C ASN A 185 6.18 1.08 -6.31
N ASN A 186 6.84 1.10 -7.48
CA ASN A 186 7.98 2.01 -7.74
C ASN A 186 7.60 3.50 -7.83
N GLN A 187 6.32 3.88 -7.76
CA GLN A 187 5.88 5.28 -7.65
C GLN A 187 5.74 5.73 -6.19
N PHE A 188 5.61 4.78 -5.25
CA PHE A 188 5.37 5.07 -3.84
C PHE A 188 6.52 4.66 -2.93
N ALA A 189 7.38 3.72 -3.34
CA ALA A 189 8.59 3.40 -2.59
C ALA A 189 9.67 2.79 -3.47
N ARG A 190 10.92 3.19 -3.26
CA ARG A 190 12.07 2.48 -3.83
C ARG A 190 12.27 1.17 -3.10
N GLN A 191 12.38 0.06 -3.81
CA GLN A 191 12.54 -1.28 -3.21
C GLN A 191 11.43 -1.63 -2.20
N GLY A 192 10.23 -1.07 -2.31
CA GLY A 192 9.10 -1.40 -1.41
C GLY A 192 8.23 -2.58 -1.88
N ARG A 193 8.57 -3.20 -3.02
CA ARG A 193 7.73 -4.21 -3.69
C ARG A 193 8.02 -5.61 -3.19
N VAL A 194 7.05 -6.21 -2.47
CA VAL A 194 7.13 -7.61 -2.05
C VAL A 194 7.22 -8.59 -3.22
N ASN A 195 6.56 -8.29 -4.35
CA ASN A 195 6.56 -9.18 -5.51
C ASN A 195 7.95 -9.38 -6.12
N ASN A 196 8.93 -8.53 -5.80
CA ASN A 196 10.32 -8.74 -6.24
C ASN A 196 10.99 -9.93 -5.52
N LEU A 197 10.40 -10.42 -4.43
CA LEU A 197 10.89 -11.57 -3.67
C LEU A 197 10.31 -12.90 -4.15
N LEU A 198 9.21 -12.87 -4.90
CA LEU A 198 8.42 -14.04 -5.26
C LEU A 198 8.98 -14.73 -6.51
N ALA A 199 8.93 -16.06 -6.52
CA ALA A 199 9.22 -16.85 -7.72
C ALA A 199 8.06 -16.76 -8.72
N ALA A 200 8.36 -16.87 -10.01
CA ALA A 200 7.35 -16.96 -11.08
C ALA A 200 6.77 -18.39 -11.19
N VAL A 201 6.24 -18.90 -10.08
CA VAL A 201 5.57 -20.21 -10.01
C VAL A 201 4.07 -20.02 -10.12
N THR A 202 3.42 -20.81 -10.96
CA THR A 202 1.98 -20.77 -11.17
C THR A 202 1.36 -22.16 -11.02
N ASP A 203 0.13 -22.20 -10.52
CA ASP A 203 -0.71 -23.39 -10.57
C ASP A 203 -0.93 -23.83 -12.03
N PRO A 204 -0.67 -25.10 -12.39
CA PRO A 204 -0.70 -25.56 -13.78
C PRO A 204 -2.11 -25.59 -14.40
N TYR A 205 -3.17 -25.51 -13.59
CA TYR A 205 -4.55 -25.58 -14.08
C TYR A 205 -5.17 -24.19 -14.26
N SER A 206 -4.98 -23.30 -13.27
CA SER A 206 -5.60 -21.96 -13.21
C SER A 206 -4.67 -20.84 -13.66
N GLY A 207 -3.35 -21.07 -13.69
CA GLY A 207 -2.33 -20.05 -13.92
C GLY A 207 -2.14 -19.07 -12.75
N GLN A 208 -2.78 -19.31 -11.59
CA GLN A 208 -2.65 -18.43 -10.43
C GLN A 208 -1.24 -18.53 -9.81
N PRO A 209 -0.61 -17.41 -9.41
CA PRO A 209 0.75 -17.42 -8.88
C PRO A 209 0.83 -17.85 -7.40
N GLU A 210 1.92 -18.53 -7.03
CA GLU A 210 2.29 -18.85 -5.64
C GLU A 210 2.77 -17.58 -4.90
N SER A 211 1.84 -16.68 -4.60
CA SER A 211 2.13 -15.36 -4.02
C SER A 211 2.15 -15.31 -2.49
N LYS A 212 1.83 -16.42 -1.83
CA LYS A 212 1.63 -16.50 -0.37
C LYS A 212 2.83 -17.08 0.37
N GLN A 213 3.87 -17.50 -0.35
CA GLN A 213 5.05 -18.12 0.22
C GLN A 213 6.28 -17.69 -0.59
N ALA A 214 7.28 -17.18 0.10
CA ALA A 214 8.64 -17.05 -0.43
C ALA A 214 9.65 -17.34 0.66
N ALA A 215 10.66 -18.14 0.34
CA ALA A 215 11.82 -18.33 1.20
C ALA A 215 12.69 -17.07 1.16
N VAL A 216 12.93 -16.47 2.32
CA VAL A 216 13.64 -15.20 2.45
C VAL A 216 14.62 -15.20 3.62
N ALA A 217 15.53 -14.24 3.58
CA ALA A 217 16.31 -13.80 4.73
C ALA A 217 16.05 -12.32 5.00
N ILE A 218 16.34 -11.90 6.23
CA ILE A 218 16.11 -10.54 6.72
C ILE A 218 17.30 -10.08 7.56
N ALA A 219 17.62 -8.80 7.47
CA ALA A 219 18.59 -8.15 8.33
C ALA A 219 18.20 -6.69 8.58
N ALA A 220 18.52 -6.18 9.77
CA ALA A 220 18.39 -4.77 10.06
C ALA A 220 19.23 -3.94 9.08
N TRP A 221 18.67 -2.82 8.62
CA TRP A 221 19.39 -1.84 7.83
C TRP A 221 19.40 -0.52 8.60
N GLN A 222 20.59 -0.11 9.02
CA GLN A 222 20.82 1.13 9.77
C GLN A 222 21.47 2.15 8.82
N PRO A 223 20.67 2.97 8.11
CA PRO A 223 21.23 3.99 7.25
C PRO A 223 21.95 5.06 8.09
N ALA A 224 23.00 5.66 7.53
CA ALA A 224 23.73 6.75 8.17
C ALA A 224 22.86 8.00 8.46
N TRP A 225 21.78 8.21 7.71
CA TRP A 225 20.84 9.30 7.91
C TRP A 225 19.42 8.93 7.46
N HIS A 226 18.46 9.61 8.06
CA HIS A 226 17.05 9.65 7.66
C HIS A 226 16.63 11.10 7.39
N SER A 227 15.61 11.29 6.55
CA SER A 227 15.06 12.62 6.31
C SER A 227 13.56 12.61 6.04
N GLU A 228 12.91 13.75 6.33
CA GLU A 228 11.64 14.12 5.72
C GLU A 228 11.87 15.25 4.71
N LEU A 229 11.37 15.07 3.50
CA LEU A 229 11.53 16.00 2.38
C LEU A 229 10.17 16.43 1.86
N PHE A 230 9.97 17.73 1.82
CA PHE A 230 8.82 18.38 1.19
C PHE A 230 9.32 19.18 -0.01
N CYS A 231 8.71 19.01 -1.18
CA CYS A 231 9.13 19.71 -2.39
C CYS A 231 7.98 19.95 -3.36
N ARG A 232 8.08 21.01 -4.18
CA ARG A 232 7.07 21.32 -5.20
C ARG A 232 7.24 20.53 -6.50
N GLU A 233 8.47 20.14 -6.79
CA GLU A 233 8.83 19.40 -8.01
C GLU A 233 9.42 18.05 -7.61
N PRO A 234 9.24 16.99 -8.41
CA PRO A 234 9.91 15.72 -8.16
C PRO A 234 11.43 15.85 -8.34
N LEU A 235 12.18 15.11 -7.53
CA LEU A 235 13.64 15.07 -7.56
C LEU A 235 14.12 13.72 -8.13
N PRO A 236 15.16 13.70 -8.98
CA PRO A 236 15.76 12.47 -9.49
C PRO A 236 16.70 11.88 -8.43
N PHE A 237 16.13 11.33 -7.36
CA PHE A 237 16.91 10.83 -6.22
C PHE A 237 18.01 9.85 -6.68
N PRO A 238 19.23 9.94 -6.11
CA PRO A 238 20.28 8.97 -6.36
C PRO A 238 19.81 7.53 -6.12
N ALA A 239 20.32 6.60 -6.93
CA ALA A 239 19.99 5.18 -6.79
C ALA A 239 20.38 4.58 -5.43
N ALA A 240 21.35 5.19 -4.73
CA ALA A 240 21.75 4.77 -3.40
C ALA A 240 20.76 5.16 -2.29
N TRP A 241 19.85 6.09 -2.54
CA TRP A 241 18.89 6.55 -1.54
C TRP A 241 17.64 5.71 -1.58
N HIS A 242 17.20 5.25 -0.42
CA HIS A 242 15.88 4.67 -0.26
C HIS A 242 14.88 5.80 0.04
N TRP A 243 13.71 5.74 -0.59
CA TRP A 243 12.67 6.75 -0.43
C TRP A 243 11.29 6.11 -0.41
N ARG A 244 10.38 6.74 0.34
CA ARG A 244 9.00 6.30 0.57
C ARG A 244 8.14 7.55 0.48
N ARG A 245 7.21 7.58 -0.47
CA ARG A 245 6.34 8.74 -0.72
C ARG A 245 5.16 8.70 0.24
N ARG A 246 4.87 9.84 0.86
CA ARG A 246 3.67 10.08 1.67
C ARG A 246 2.68 10.96 0.92
N ALA A 247 1.40 10.73 1.13
CA ALA A 247 0.33 11.55 0.57
C ALA A 247 0.15 12.79 1.46
N THR A 248 0.42 13.96 0.89
CA THR A 248 0.29 15.24 1.59
C THR A 248 -0.35 16.25 0.63
N PRO A 249 -1.41 16.99 1.04
CA PRO A 249 -2.08 17.94 0.16
C PRO A 249 -1.14 19.03 -0.36
N GLY A 250 -1.16 19.29 -1.67
CA GLY A 250 -0.51 20.47 -2.26
C GLY A 250 1.03 20.45 -2.32
N VAL A 251 1.68 19.40 -1.84
CA VAL A 251 3.15 19.28 -1.82
C VAL A 251 3.58 17.81 -1.94
N LEU A 252 4.70 17.56 -2.62
CA LEU A 252 5.28 16.22 -2.64
C LEU A 252 6.03 15.99 -1.33
N HIS A 253 5.81 14.84 -0.71
CA HIS A 253 6.37 14.49 0.58
C HIS A 253 7.01 13.09 0.52
N TYR A 254 8.26 13.00 0.97
CA TYR A 254 9.03 11.76 0.98
C TYR A 254 9.77 11.60 2.30
N SER A 255 9.68 10.40 2.87
CA SER A 255 10.65 9.94 3.86
C SER A 255 11.83 9.30 3.11
N LEU A 256 13.06 9.69 3.41
CA LEU A 256 14.25 9.13 2.78
C LEU A 256 15.23 8.59 3.81
N ALA A 257 16.13 7.75 3.33
CA ALA A 257 17.25 7.22 4.08
C ALA A 257 18.42 6.88 3.14
N GLY A 258 19.65 6.97 3.63
CA GLY A 258 20.82 6.60 2.85
C GLY A 258 22.10 6.52 3.67
N GLU A 259 23.16 6.04 3.02
CA GLU A 259 24.49 5.89 3.63
C GLU A 259 25.39 7.09 3.31
N ALA A 260 25.45 7.46 2.03
CA ALA A 260 26.26 8.58 1.58
C ALA A 260 25.54 9.91 1.88
N SER A 261 26.29 10.90 2.35
CA SER A 261 25.77 12.22 2.70
C SER A 261 24.92 12.84 1.58
N ALA A 262 23.72 13.30 1.94
CA ALA A 262 22.80 13.96 1.01
C ALA A 262 23.17 15.42 0.71
N ARG A 263 24.04 16.01 1.53
CA ARG A 263 24.27 17.47 1.59
C ARG A 263 24.75 18.04 0.27
N GLN A 264 25.83 17.48 -0.27
CA GLN A 264 26.45 18.00 -1.51
C GLN A 264 25.48 17.88 -2.69
N TRP A 265 24.80 16.73 -2.81
CA TRP A 265 23.86 16.49 -3.90
C TRP A 265 22.68 17.46 -3.85
N LEU A 266 22.08 17.66 -2.67
CA LEU A 266 20.91 18.52 -2.51
C LEU A 266 21.26 20.01 -2.68
N SER A 267 22.40 20.45 -2.14
CA SER A 267 22.90 21.81 -2.33
C SER A 267 23.19 22.10 -3.81
N ALA A 268 23.85 21.17 -4.53
CA ALA A 268 24.11 21.31 -5.96
C ALA A 268 22.82 21.30 -6.80
N TRP A 269 21.82 20.51 -6.39
CA TRP A 269 20.50 20.50 -7.02
C TRP A 269 19.78 21.85 -6.89
N CYS A 270 19.78 22.44 -5.69
CA CYS A 270 19.17 23.74 -5.45
C CYS A 270 19.93 24.88 -6.15
N ALA A 271 21.28 24.84 -6.13
CA ALA A 271 22.13 25.83 -6.80
C ALA A 271 21.89 25.87 -8.32
N ARG A 272 21.77 24.70 -8.98
CA ARG A 272 21.45 24.62 -10.43
C ARG A 272 20.10 25.23 -10.80
N ARG A 273 19.17 25.33 -9.85
CA ARG A 273 17.88 26.00 -10.05
C ARG A 273 17.87 27.47 -9.62
N GLY A 274 18.98 28.00 -9.12
CA GLY A 274 19.04 29.36 -8.56
C GLY A 274 18.20 29.53 -7.29
N TRP A 275 17.97 28.45 -6.53
CA TRP A 275 17.24 28.54 -5.27
C TRP A 275 18.16 29.00 -4.14
N GLN A 276 17.66 29.95 -3.34
CA GLN A 276 18.35 30.49 -2.17
C GLN A 276 18.20 29.52 -1.00
N LEU A 277 19.32 29.08 -0.42
CA LEU A 277 19.35 28.11 0.66
C LEU A 277 19.40 28.81 2.03
N GLN A 278 18.60 28.31 2.95
CA GLN A 278 18.70 28.59 4.38
C GLN A 278 18.98 27.27 5.09
N VAL A 279 20.05 27.19 5.87
CA VAL A 279 20.54 25.91 6.42
C VAL A 279 20.72 26.04 7.93
N ALA A 280 20.32 24.99 8.66
CA ALA A 280 20.72 24.74 10.03
C ALA A 280 21.56 23.45 10.06
N ASP A 281 22.81 23.57 10.52
CA ASP A 281 23.77 22.47 10.56
C ASP A 281 24.22 22.21 12.01
N GLY A 282 23.74 21.09 12.56
CA GLY A 282 24.14 20.56 13.86
C GLY A 282 25.02 19.32 13.77
N GLY A 283 25.65 19.05 12.61
CA GLY A 283 26.42 17.82 12.36
C GLY A 283 25.52 16.64 11.99
N ALA A 284 24.95 15.95 12.98
CA ALA A 284 24.01 14.86 12.71
C ALA A 284 22.69 15.41 12.15
N VAL A 285 22.17 16.47 12.78
CA VAL A 285 21.01 17.19 12.30
C VAL A 285 21.41 18.13 11.17
N TRP A 286 20.73 18.03 10.03
CA TRP A 286 20.92 18.95 8.93
C TRP A 286 19.57 19.30 8.30
N ASN A 287 19.16 20.54 8.47
CA ASN A 287 17.88 21.04 7.96
C ASN A 287 18.14 22.14 6.93
N LEU A 288 17.36 22.14 5.86
CA LEU A 288 17.51 23.03 4.73
C LEU A 288 16.15 23.48 4.21
N LEU A 289 16.00 24.78 3.99
CA LEU A 289 14.90 25.37 3.24
C LEU A 289 15.46 26.01 1.98
N ALA A 290 14.85 25.72 0.83
CA ALA A 290 15.19 26.33 -0.45
C ALA A 290 14.07 27.24 -0.93
N TRP A 291 14.43 28.47 -1.28
CA TRP A 291 13.51 29.54 -1.65
C TRP A 291 13.75 30.00 -3.09
N HIS A 292 12.68 30.36 -3.78
CA HIS A 292 12.77 30.98 -5.10
C HIS A 292 11.71 32.08 -5.22
N GLN A 293 12.15 33.33 -5.41
CA GLN A 293 11.25 34.49 -5.53
C GLN A 293 10.22 34.58 -4.39
N GLY A 294 10.68 34.41 -3.14
CA GLY A 294 9.81 34.42 -1.95
C GLY A 294 8.96 33.17 -1.72
N ARG A 295 8.94 32.21 -2.67
CA ARG A 295 8.23 30.93 -2.52
C ARG A 295 9.13 29.88 -1.89
N LEU A 296 8.60 29.12 -0.95
CA LEU A 296 9.24 27.90 -0.43
C LEU A 296 9.14 26.80 -1.50
N MET A 297 10.28 26.29 -1.96
CA MET A 297 10.39 25.29 -3.02
C MET A 297 10.70 23.90 -2.49
N LEU A 298 11.53 23.83 -1.45
CA LEU A 298 12.00 22.59 -0.86
C LEU A 298 12.26 22.79 0.64
N GLY A 299 11.88 21.81 1.45
CA GLY A 299 12.23 21.70 2.86
C GLY A 299 12.78 20.30 3.13
N TRP A 300 13.91 20.22 3.79
CA TRP A 300 14.60 18.99 4.14
C TRP A 300 14.92 19.03 5.62
N TRP A 301 14.51 18.00 6.35
CA TRP A 301 14.87 17.81 7.75
C TRP A 301 15.53 16.44 7.87
N SER A 302 16.72 16.37 8.44
CA SER A 302 17.44 15.09 8.56
C SER A 302 18.18 14.94 9.87
N ASP A 303 18.34 13.70 10.28
CA ASP A 303 19.05 13.27 11.49
C ASP A 303 19.55 11.81 11.29
N ALA A 304 20.32 11.28 12.24
CA ALA A 304 20.73 9.87 12.29
C ALA A 304 19.54 8.91 12.52
N ARG A 305 18.41 9.43 13.01
CA ARG A 305 17.13 8.72 13.16
C ARG A 305 16.03 9.43 12.37
N GLU A 306 14.89 8.77 12.18
CA GLU A 306 13.75 9.37 11.49
C GLU A 306 13.35 10.70 12.17
N PRO A 307 13.46 11.84 11.46
CA PRO A 307 13.25 13.15 12.05
C PRO A 307 11.76 13.34 12.28
N ALA A 308 11.41 13.70 13.50
CA ALA A 308 10.02 13.85 13.86
C ALA A 308 9.59 15.29 13.59
N VAL A 309 8.86 15.51 12.50
CA VAL A 309 8.43 16.83 12.02
C VAL A 309 6.91 17.01 12.11
N ASP A 310 6.45 18.26 12.21
CA ASP A 310 5.04 18.60 12.08
C ASP A 310 4.66 18.76 10.60
N CYS A 311 4.14 17.67 10.02
CA CYS A 311 3.78 17.62 8.61
C CYS A 311 2.68 18.64 8.23
N ALA A 312 1.73 18.90 9.13
CA ALA A 312 0.63 19.82 8.87
C ALA A 312 1.13 21.26 8.83
N TRP A 313 1.98 21.62 9.79
CA TRP A 313 2.61 22.93 9.85
C TRP A 313 3.54 23.20 8.67
N ILE A 314 4.38 22.23 8.31
CA ILE A 314 5.26 22.34 7.13
C ILE A 314 4.42 22.46 5.85
N SER A 315 3.39 21.62 5.68
CA SER A 315 2.50 21.69 4.51
C SER A 315 1.79 23.04 4.42
N ALA A 316 1.39 23.64 5.55
CA ALA A 316 0.81 24.98 5.58
C ALA A 316 1.81 26.05 5.12
N ALA A 317 3.09 25.94 5.49
CA ALA A 317 4.15 26.83 5.00
C ALA A 317 4.40 26.70 3.48
N PHE A 318 4.13 25.54 2.88
CA PHE A 318 4.11 25.40 1.42
C PHE A 318 2.87 26.04 0.78
N ALA A 319 1.73 26.12 1.47
CA ALA A 319 0.56 26.82 0.96
C ALA A 319 0.69 28.35 1.10
N ALA A 320 1.15 28.81 2.27
CA ALA A 320 1.37 30.22 2.62
C ALA A 320 2.80 30.41 3.15
N PRO A 321 3.79 30.67 2.27
CA PRO A 321 5.18 30.79 2.67
C PRO A 321 5.42 31.98 3.60
N PRO A 322 6.15 31.82 4.72
CA PRO A 322 6.45 32.93 5.62
C PRO A 322 7.32 33.99 4.95
N SER A 323 6.96 35.25 5.16
CA SER A 323 7.64 36.42 4.58
C SER A 323 8.77 36.95 5.45
N ASP A 324 8.65 36.85 6.78
CA ASP A 324 9.67 37.36 7.72
C ASP A 324 10.74 36.31 8.06
N ALA A 325 11.92 36.81 8.44
CA ALA A 325 13.08 35.98 8.73
C ALA A 325 12.90 35.09 9.97
N VAL A 326 12.11 35.54 10.96
CA VAL A 326 11.89 34.81 12.21
C VAL A 326 11.06 33.56 11.97
N GLN A 327 9.94 33.68 11.24
CA GLN A 327 9.10 32.56 10.86
C GLN A 327 9.83 31.56 9.94
N ARG A 328 10.64 32.07 8.99
CA ARG A 328 11.50 31.20 8.16
C ARG A 328 12.51 30.42 8.99
N HIS A 329 13.15 31.08 9.96
CA HIS A 329 14.09 30.42 10.85
C HIS A 329 13.38 29.40 11.76
N ALA A 330 12.19 29.72 12.28
CA ALA A 330 11.39 28.77 13.05
C ALA A 330 11.10 27.51 12.24
N LEU A 331 10.78 27.64 10.93
CA LEU A 331 10.48 26.51 10.04
C LEU A 331 11.65 25.52 9.88
N LEU A 332 12.90 25.96 10.05
CA LEU A 332 14.06 25.06 10.04
C LEU A 332 14.04 24.04 11.17
N SER A 333 13.34 24.30 12.28
CA SER A 333 13.19 23.33 13.37
C SER A 333 12.26 22.16 13.01
N GLY A 334 11.40 22.34 12.00
CA GLY A 334 10.40 21.35 11.57
C GLY A 334 9.21 21.21 12.51
N ARG A 335 9.12 22.00 13.60
CA ARG A 335 8.01 22.00 14.55
C ARG A 335 7.67 23.41 15.05
N PRO A 336 6.40 23.72 15.34
CA PRO A 336 6.05 24.98 16.00
C PRO A 336 6.66 25.04 17.41
N GLY A 337 7.24 26.19 17.78
CA GLY A 337 7.71 26.45 19.16
C GLY A 337 8.96 25.70 19.61
N ALA A 338 9.60 24.90 18.75
CA ALA A 338 10.91 24.32 19.04
C ALA A 338 11.97 25.44 19.01
N ALA A 339 12.24 26.05 20.17
CA ALA A 339 13.40 26.91 20.33
C ALA A 339 14.66 26.11 19.97
N VAL A 340 15.56 26.72 19.19
CA VAL A 340 16.90 26.17 18.96
C VAL A 340 17.59 26.12 20.33
N ALA A 341 17.64 24.94 20.94
CA ALA A 341 18.38 24.75 22.18
C ALA A 341 19.85 25.13 21.92
N PRO A 342 20.45 26.05 22.70
CA PRO A 342 21.87 26.28 22.64
C PRO A 342 22.62 25.01 23.06
N ARG A 343 23.83 24.84 22.53
CA ARG A 343 24.72 23.70 22.78
C ARG A 343 24.84 23.39 24.27
N GLY A 344 24.66 22.11 24.60
CA GLY A 344 25.05 21.51 25.88
C GLY A 344 23.85 21.18 26.78
N GLY A 345 23.64 19.89 27.03
CA GLY A 345 22.70 19.43 28.06
C GLY A 345 21.76 18.35 27.55
N SER A 346 22.13 17.09 27.83
CA SER A 346 21.26 15.93 27.73
C SER A 346 20.04 16.05 28.65
N SER A 347 18.83 15.95 28.10
CA SER A 347 17.69 15.31 28.77
C SER A 347 16.57 15.05 27.77
N ALA A 348 16.37 13.77 27.45
CA ALA A 348 15.18 13.29 26.75
C ALA A 348 14.03 13.17 27.76
N ALA A 349 12.90 13.82 27.48
CA ALA A 349 11.63 13.52 28.12
C ALA A 349 10.62 13.16 27.02
N ALA A 350 10.26 11.88 27.00
CA ALA A 350 9.21 11.34 26.16
C ALA A 350 7.85 11.81 26.70
N LEU A 351 7.07 12.48 25.86
CA LEU A 351 5.63 12.66 26.05
C LEU A 351 4.91 11.75 25.05
N GLY A 352 4.62 10.55 25.53
CA GLY A 352 3.67 9.64 24.92
C GLY A 352 2.28 10.26 24.93
N TRP A 353 1.56 10.07 23.83
CA TRP A 353 0.19 10.50 23.69
C TRP A 353 -0.69 9.69 24.66
N GLY A 354 -1.43 10.41 25.49
CA GLY A 354 -2.28 9.86 26.55
C GLY A 354 -3.45 9.04 26.01
N ASN A 355 -3.65 7.90 26.68
CA ASN A 355 -4.74 6.96 26.51
C ASN A 355 -6.12 7.63 26.56
N GLY A 356 -6.94 7.32 25.56
CA GLY A 356 -8.39 7.46 25.66
C GLY A 356 -8.93 6.59 26.79
N GLN A 357 -9.76 7.19 27.63
CA GLN A 357 -10.38 6.61 28.82
C GLN A 357 -11.13 5.30 28.49
N LEU A 358 -10.67 4.19 29.07
CA LEU A 358 -11.45 2.99 29.30
C LEU A 358 -12.26 3.18 30.59
N THR A 359 -13.56 3.37 30.46
CA THR A 359 -14.50 3.27 31.59
C THR A 359 -14.64 1.79 31.98
N ARG A 360 -14.22 1.45 33.20
CA ARG A 360 -14.50 0.16 33.85
C ARG A 360 -15.98 0.10 34.29
N PRO A 361 -16.72 -0.99 34.06
CA PRO A 361 -17.91 -1.30 34.83
C PRO A 361 -17.55 -2.05 36.13
N SER A 362 -18.29 -1.76 37.22
CA SER A 362 -18.19 -2.41 38.53
C SER A 362 -18.98 -3.75 38.56
N PRO A 363 -18.71 -4.69 39.49
CA PRO A 363 -19.11 -6.08 39.35
C PRO A 363 -20.40 -6.47 40.11
N ALA A 364 -20.84 -7.69 39.80
CA ALA A 364 -21.72 -8.61 40.53
C ALA A 364 -23.22 -8.66 40.12
N ALA A 365 -23.60 -9.74 39.41
CA ALA A 365 -24.42 -10.83 39.96
C ALA A 365 -24.57 -11.97 38.92
N ALA A 366 -24.12 -13.18 39.27
CA ALA A 366 -24.61 -14.45 38.69
C ALA A 366 -25.93 -14.82 39.38
N PRO A 367 -26.86 -15.63 38.83
CA PRO A 367 -26.67 -16.95 38.20
C PRO A 367 -27.48 -17.08 36.87
N ALA A 368 -27.63 -18.18 36.12
CA ALA A 368 -27.54 -19.61 36.35
C ALA A 368 -27.30 -20.38 35.03
N SER A 369 -26.84 -21.62 35.20
CA SER A 369 -26.80 -22.78 34.28
C SER A 369 -27.63 -22.79 32.99
N GLY A 370 -26.99 -23.22 31.89
CA GLY A 370 -27.65 -23.77 30.70
C GLY A 370 -26.67 -24.52 29.80
N ARG A 371 -26.59 -25.85 29.97
CA ARG A 371 -25.95 -26.78 29.02
C ARG A 371 -26.74 -26.81 27.70
N TRP A 372 -26.05 -26.88 26.57
CA TRP A 372 -26.59 -27.53 25.36
C TRP A 372 -25.50 -28.35 24.67
N VAL A 373 -25.85 -29.62 24.44
CA VAL A 373 -25.14 -30.68 23.72
C VAL A 373 -26.01 -31.07 22.53
N GLY A 374 -25.39 -31.40 21.40
CA GLY A 374 -26.01 -32.08 20.25
C GLY A 374 -26.62 -31.11 19.23
N SER A 375 -26.48 -31.29 17.92
CA SER A 375 -26.30 -32.52 17.14
C SER A 375 -25.42 -32.33 15.91
#